data_AF-A0A7K8B8J4-F1
#
_entry.id   AF-A0A7K8B8J4-F1
#
_cell.length_a   1.000
_cell.length_b   1.000
_cell.length_c   1.000
_cell.angle_alpha   90.00
_cell.angle_beta   90.00
_cell.angle_gamma   90.00
#
_symmetry.space_group_name_H-M   'P 1'
#
loop_
_entity.id
_entity.type
_entity.pdbx_description
1 polymer ?
#
loop_
_entity_poly.entity_id
_entity_poly.type
_entity_poly.pdbx_seq_one_letter_code
_entity_poly.pdbx_strand_id
1 'polypeptide(L)'
;FVLDEDSYLVPELDGVRILSRTSHEFLHEIPEASQEIFRIASMAPGALLLEAQKEYEKESQKADEYLREIREQQLLPEAVGQCIEAAGYEHEPDTQKSLLRAASFGKCFLDKFPPEGFVRMCQDLRVLNAVRDYQIGIPLTFTQYKQLTIEVLLDRLVLRRLYPLAIRICEFLRLPEIQGVSRILAHWACYKVQQKDKSDEEVAQAINQKLGDTAGISYSDIATRAYDCGRAELAIKLLEYEPRSGEQVPLLLKMKRSKLALGKAIESGDTDLGSHPGNDVSVLCPCAMSIPCPCATSCRARAVSLCHVCAVSLCHVLPCPCRAQRIEGRVAALQNALDEFYKAKNDFAAKATEEQIKLLRLQRHLQEELDKPYLDLSLHDTVATLILDGHHKRAEQLYRDFKIPDKRYWWLKINALATRQPSHPLSPLSDPSILFFPPFVEVAVKHHNRYEARKYAPRVPPEQRVKAFVLVGDLEQAAEAAVERKNEAEMSLVLARCSAATDGAVVEKLNRARAQLLKK
;
A
#
# COMPACT_ATOMS: atom_id res chain seq x y z
N PHE A 1 14.24 -53.59 19.19
CA PHE A 1 13.93 -53.12 17.83
C PHE A 1 15.18 -53.37 16.99
N VAL A 2 15.10 -54.24 15.98
CA VAL A 2 16.20 -54.49 15.03
C VAL A 2 15.80 -53.80 13.74
N LEU A 3 16.71 -53.00 13.16
CA LEU A 3 16.48 -52.33 11.88
C LEU A 3 17.15 -53.16 10.78
N ASP A 4 16.43 -53.37 9.68
CA ASP A 4 16.88 -54.23 8.56
C ASP A 4 17.95 -53.55 7.70
N GLU A 5 18.06 -52.22 7.76
CA GLU A 5 19.04 -51.42 7.03
C GLU A 5 19.75 -50.42 7.95
N ASP A 6 20.96 -50.01 7.54
CA ASP A 6 21.66 -48.87 8.15
C ASP A 6 20.76 -47.64 8.12
N SER A 7 20.41 -47.15 9.31
CA SER A 7 19.42 -46.09 9.50
C SER A 7 19.99 -44.97 10.35
N TYR A 8 19.64 -43.73 10.00
CA TYR A 8 19.99 -42.55 10.74
C TYR A 8 18.82 -42.11 11.62
N LEU A 9 19.08 -41.89 12.90
CA LEU A 9 18.09 -41.45 13.86
C LEU A 9 18.18 -39.94 14.04
N VAL A 10 17.06 -39.25 13.83
CA VAL A 10 16.96 -37.81 14.04
C VAL A 10 15.94 -37.55 15.16
N PRO A 11 16.37 -36.97 16.29
CA PRO A 11 15.45 -36.61 17.36
C PRO A 11 14.56 -35.45 16.91
N GLU A 12 13.27 -35.59 17.15
CA GLU A 12 12.25 -34.58 16.94
C GLU A 12 11.58 -34.25 18.29
N LEU A 13 10.74 -33.22 18.29
CA LEU A 13 10.08 -32.72 19.50
C LEU A 13 9.16 -33.76 20.17
N ASP A 14 8.51 -34.57 19.36
CA ASP A 14 7.46 -35.51 19.76
C ASP A 14 7.77 -36.95 19.32
N GLY A 15 9.03 -37.24 18.98
CA GLY A 15 9.42 -38.58 18.56
C GLY A 15 10.81 -38.63 17.93
N VAL A 16 11.06 -39.70 17.18
CA VAL A 16 12.32 -39.95 16.48
C VAL A 16 12.01 -40.31 15.04
N ARG A 17 12.63 -39.60 14.08
CA ARG A 17 12.63 -40.02 12.68
C ARG A 17 13.71 -41.06 12.46
N ILE A 18 13.33 -42.13 11.77
CA ILE A 18 14.21 -43.20 11.34
C ILE A 18 14.33 -43.07 9.82
N LEU A 19 15.52 -42.70 9.36
CA LEU A 19 15.80 -42.46 7.95
C LEU A 19 16.71 -43.57 7.44
N SER A 20 16.18 -44.43 6.58
CA SER A 20 16.97 -45.42 5.86
C SER A 20 17.22 -44.96 4.42
N ARG A 21 17.82 -45.83 3.61
CA ARG A 21 18.04 -45.54 2.19
C ARG A 21 16.72 -45.59 1.39
N THR A 22 15.72 -46.27 1.92
CA THR A 22 14.47 -46.62 1.23
C THR A 22 13.20 -46.18 1.97
N SER A 23 13.29 -45.92 3.28
CA SER A 23 12.15 -45.57 4.14
C SER A 23 12.41 -44.31 4.97
N HIS A 24 11.32 -43.63 5.29
CA HIS A 24 11.27 -42.54 6.25
C HIS A 24 10.12 -42.84 7.21
N GLU A 25 10.48 -43.30 8.40
CA GLU A 25 9.56 -43.69 9.45
C GLU A 25 9.60 -42.69 10.60
N PHE A 26 8.49 -42.56 11.31
CA PHE A 26 8.39 -41.71 12.49
C PHE A 26 7.89 -42.54 13.66
N LEU A 27 8.74 -42.69 14.67
CA LEU A 27 8.45 -43.40 15.90
C LEU A 27 8.11 -42.38 16.98
N HIS A 28 6.91 -42.46 17.54
CA HIS A 28 6.48 -41.62 18.64
C HIS A 28 5.63 -42.39 19.63
N GLU A 29 5.53 -41.84 20.84
CA GLU A 29 4.56 -42.30 21.82
C GLU A 29 3.15 -41.89 21.39
N ILE A 30 2.17 -42.77 21.60
CA ILE A 30 0.77 -42.48 21.26
C ILE A 30 0.30 -41.35 22.17
N PRO A 31 -0.19 -40.21 21.63
CA PRO A 31 -0.68 -39.11 22.45
C PRO A 31 -1.87 -39.52 23.32
N GLU A 32 -1.92 -39.00 24.54
CA GLU A 32 -2.95 -39.33 25.54
C GLU A 32 -4.36 -39.17 24.99
N ALA A 33 -4.65 -38.07 24.28
CA ALA A 33 -5.95 -37.83 23.66
C ALA A 33 -6.38 -38.93 22.66
N SER A 34 -5.45 -39.46 21.86
CA SER A 34 -5.75 -40.59 20.96
C SER A 34 -5.87 -41.91 21.73
N GLN A 35 -5.03 -42.11 22.75
CA GLN A 35 -5.07 -43.29 23.60
C GLN A 35 -6.41 -43.39 24.35
N GLU A 36 -6.90 -42.30 24.93
CA GLU A 36 -8.17 -42.24 25.64
C GLU A 36 -9.35 -42.59 24.72
N ILE A 37 -9.31 -42.22 23.44
CA ILE A 37 -10.41 -42.51 22.51
C ILE A 37 -10.34 -43.94 21.96
N PHE A 38 -9.15 -44.40 21.54
CA PHE A 38 -9.01 -45.65 20.78
C PHE A 38 -8.62 -46.86 21.62
N ARG A 39 -8.32 -46.69 22.92
CA ARG A 39 -8.05 -47.83 23.80
C ARG A 39 -9.25 -48.78 23.84
N ILE A 40 -8.96 -50.07 23.79
CA ILE A 40 -9.97 -51.13 23.86
C ILE A 40 -10.77 -50.98 25.16
N ALA A 41 -12.10 -50.99 25.03
CA ALA A 41 -13.04 -50.78 26.13
C ALA A 41 -12.81 -49.46 26.89
N SER A 42 -12.40 -48.41 26.19
CA SER A 42 -12.32 -47.07 26.79
C SER A 42 -13.70 -46.55 27.17
N MET A 43 -13.80 -46.04 28.39
CA MET A 43 -14.96 -45.31 28.90
C MET A 43 -14.68 -43.80 28.98
N ALA A 44 -13.64 -43.31 28.28
CA ALA A 44 -13.34 -41.89 28.24
C ALA A 44 -14.49 -41.10 27.58
N PRO A 45 -14.75 -39.85 27.98
CA PRO A 45 -15.84 -39.06 27.42
C PRO A 45 -15.79 -38.93 25.89
N GLY A 46 -14.60 -38.72 25.32
CA GLY A 46 -14.39 -38.67 23.87
C GLY A 46 -14.66 -40.00 23.16
N ALA A 47 -14.32 -41.14 23.79
CA ALA A 47 -14.60 -42.48 23.24
C ALA A 47 -16.11 -42.72 23.17
N LEU A 48 -16.83 -42.43 24.27
CA LEU A 48 -18.28 -42.56 24.34
C LEU A 48 -18.98 -41.63 23.33
N LEU A 49 -18.48 -40.41 23.13
CA LEU A 49 -19.04 -39.48 22.15
C LEU A 49 -18.82 -39.95 20.71
N LEU A 50 -17.67 -40.56 20.42
CA LEU A 50 -17.39 -41.16 19.12
C LEU A 50 -18.33 -42.34 18.84
N GLU A 51 -18.56 -43.23 19.81
CA GLU A 51 -19.51 -44.33 19.67
C GLU A 51 -20.96 -43.82 19.56
N ALA A 52 -21.34 -42.79 20.32
CA ALA A 52 -22.64 -42.14 20.19
C ALA A 52 -22.87 -41.61 18.77
N GLN A 53 -21.86 -40.99 18.17
CA GLN A 53 -21.95 -40.48 16.81
C GLN A 53 -22.04 -41.60 15.76
N LYS A 54 -21.32 -42.71 15.94
CA LYS A 54 -21.44 -43.90 15.06
C LYS A 54 -22.81 -44.55 15.15
N GLU A 55 -23.37 -44.67 16.35
CA GLU A 55 -24.73 -45.20 16.55
C GLU A 55 -25.80 -44.25 16.00
N TYR A 56 -25.55 -42.94 16.05
CA TYR A 56 -26.42 -41.94 15.44
C TYR A 56 -26.45 -42.07 13.91
N GLU A 57 -25.29 -42.29 13.27
CA GLU A 57 -25.22 -42.57 11.82
C GLU A 57 -25.98 -43.85 11.42
N LYS A 58 -26.15 -44.79 12.36
CA LYS A 58 -26.95 -46.02 12.17
C LYS A 58 -28.43 -45.86 12.53
N GLU A 59 -28.88 -44.66 12.89
CA GLU A 59 -30.24 -44.39 13.36
C GLU A 59 -30.64 -45.22 14.60
N SER A 60 -29.66 -45.55 15.45
CA SER A 60 -29.83 -46.38 16.65
C SER A 60 -30.15 -45.53 17.88
N GLN A 61 -31.10 -45.99 18.70
CA GLN A 61 -31.46 -45.32 19.97
C GLN A 61 -30.30 -45.27 20.97
N LYS A 62 -29.32 -46.18 20.84
CA LYS A 62 -28.12 -46.22 21.71
C LYS A 62 -27.32 -44.92 21.69
N ALA A 63 -27.41 -44.15 20.61
CA ALA A 63 -26.78 -42.82 20.53
C ALA A 63 -27.26 -41.88 21.65
N ASP A 64 -28.57 -41.92 21.97
CA ASP A 64 -29.15 -41.11 23.06
C ASP A 64 -28.73 -41.63 24.43
N GLU A 65 -28.58 -42.95 24.59
CA GLU A 65 -28.09 -43.57 25.83
C GLU A 65 -26.68 -43.07 26.18
N TYR A 66 -25.74 -43.16 25.24
CA TYR A 66 -24.37 -42.66 25.43
C TYR A 66 -24.33 -41.14 25.66
N LEU A 67 -25.14 -40.37 24.93
CA LEU A 67 -25.21 -38.92 25.14
C LEU A 67 -25.75 -38.55 26.52
N ARG A 68 -26.78 -39.25 27.02
CA ARG A 68 -27.30 -39.03 28.36
C ARG A 68 -26.25 -39.33 29.41
N GLU A 69 -25.53 -40.43 29.29
CA GLU A 69 -24.44 -40.79 30.21
C GLU A 69 -23.38 -39.68 30.30
N ILE A 70 -22.91 -39.16 29.17
CA ILE A 70 -21.92 -38.07 29.13
C ILE A 70 -22.51 -36.77 29.74
N ARG A 71 -23.79 -36.47 29.48
CA ARG A 71 -24.46 -35.25 29.96
C ARG A 71 -24.75 -35.29 31.46
N GLU A 72 -25.16 -36.44 31.99
CA GLU A 72 -25.40 -36.63 33.43
C GLU A 72 -24.12 -36.40 34.24
N GLN A 73 -22.97 -36.79 33.69
CA GLN A 73 -21.65 -36.56 34.28
C GLN A 73 -21.09 -35.15 34.01
N GLN A 74 -21.77 -34.33 33.21
CA GLN A 74 -21.34 -33.00 32.78
C GLN A 74 -20.00 -32.97 32.00
N LEU A 75 -19.61 -34.08 31.38
CA LEU A 75 -18.33 -34.25 30.69
C LEU A 75 -18.41 -33.95 29.19
N LEU A 76 -19.56 -33.47 28.69
CA LEU A 76 -19.76 -33.22 27.26
C LEU A 76 -18.78 -32.19 26.65
N PRO A 77 -18.45 -31.06 27.31
CA PRO A 77 -17.43 -30.15 26.79
C PRO A 77 -16.04 -30.80 26.66
N GLU A 78 -15.67 -31.63 27.62
CA GLU A 78 -14.41 -32.38 27.63
C GLU A 78 -14.38 -33.43 26.52
N ALA A 79 -15.46 -34.18 26.33
CA ALA A 79 -15.61 -35.15 25.25
C ALA A 79 -15.41 -34.51 23.86
N VAL A 80 -16.03 -33.34 23.64
CA VAL A 80 -15.86 -32.57 22.40
C VAL A 80 -14.41 -32.12 22.25
N GLY A 81 -13.78 -31.63 23.32
CA GLY A 81 -12.37 -31.23 23.35
C GLY A 81 -11.43 -32.37 22.99
N GLN A 82 -11.57 -33.54 23.63
CA GLN A 82 -10.79 -34.75 23.37
C GLN A 82 -10.91 -35.19 21.91
N CYS A 83 -12.11 -35.24 21.35
CA CYS A 83 -12.31 -35.58 19.93
C CYS A 83 -11.63 -34.59 18.98
N ILE A 84 -11.68 -33.28 19.27
CA ILE A 84 -11.01 -32.26 18.47
C ILE A 84 -9.49 -32.45 18.55
N GLU A 85 -8.95 -32.62 19.75
CA GLU A 85 -7.51 -32.76 19.98
C GLU A 85 -6.94 -34.05 19.37
N ALA A 86 -7.60 -35.20 19.61
CA ALA A 86 -7.21 -36.48 19.02
C ALA A 86 -7.18 -36.41 17.50
N ALA A 87 -8.13 -35.71 16.86
CA ALA A 87 -8.14 -35.54 15.41
C ALA A 87 -6.85 -34.89 14.89
N GLY A 88 -6.21 -34.03 15.68
CA GLY A 88 -4.92 -33.41 15.35
C GLY A 88 -3.77 -34.41 15.23
N TYR A 89 -3.76 -35.43 16.10
CA TYR A 89 -2.69 -36.42 16.16
C TYR A 89 -2.84 -37.57 15.16
N GLU A 90 -4.06 -37.80 14.66
CA GLU A 90 -4.29 -38.80 13.63
C GLU A 90 -3.76 -38.37 12.26
N HIS A 91 -3.30 -39.35 11.47
CA HIS A 91 -2.78 -39.12 10.12
C HIS A 91 -3.76 -39.51 9.01
N GLU A 92 -4.66 -40.45 9.27
CA GLU A 92 -5.63 -40.94 8.29
C GLU A 92 -6.81 -39.96 8.15
N PRO A 93 -7.08 -39.40 6.96
CA PRO A 93 -8.14 -38.40 6.78
C PRO A 93 -9.54 -38.86 7.19
N ASP A 94 -9.84 -40.15 7.05
CA ASP A 94 -11.16 -40.67 7.42
C ASP A 94 -11.35 -40.77 8.94
N THR A 95 -10.31 -41.15 9.68
CA THR A 95 -10.30 -41.13 11.15
C THR A 95 -10.43 -39.70 11.68
N GLN A 96 -9.66 -38.75 11.11
CA GLN A 96 -9.76 -37.33 11.45
C GLN A 96 -11.19 -36.79 11.25
N LYS A 97 -11.82 -37.10 10.10
CA LYS A 97 -13.21 -36.71 9.82
C LYS A 97 -14.19 -37.32 10.81
N SER A 98 -14.03 -38.60 11.16
CA SER A 98 -14.90 -39.28 12.12
C SER A 98 -14.85 -38.61 13.50
N LEU A 99 -13.66 -38.30 14.00
CA LEU A 99 -13.47 -37.57 15.26
C LEU A 99 -14.07 -36.15 15.21
N LEU A 100 -13.85 -35.42 14.11
CA LEU A 100 -14.45 -34.08 13.94
C LEU A 100 -15.97 -34.12 13.79
N ARG A 101 -16.54 -35.18 13.20
CA ARG A 101 -18.00 -35.39 13.16
C ARG A 101 -18.54 -35.67 14.55
N ALA A 102 -17.88 -36.49 15.36
CA ALA A 102 -18.23 -36.72 16.76
C ALA A 102 -18.21 -35.42 17.58
N ALA A 103 -17.15 -34.61 17.44
CA ALA A 103 -17.09 -33.29 18.05
C ALA A 103 -18.20 -32.36 17.55
N SER A 104 -18.49 -32.37 16.24
CA SER A 104 -19.56 -31.57 15.65
C SER A 104 -20.97 -32.04 16.06
N PHE A 105 -21.12 -33.32 16.40
CA PHE A 105 -22.35 -33.87 16.96
C PHE A 105 -22.52 -33.44 18.42
N GLY A 106 -21.48 -33.61 19.24
CA GLY A 106 -21.52 -33.25 20.67
C GLY A 106 -21.75 -31.76 20.92
N LYS A 107 -21.16 -30.87 20.11
CA LYS A 107 -21.34 -29.42 20.27
C LYS A 107 -22.79 -28.94 20.09
N CYS A 108 -23.64 -29.70 19.38
CA CYS A 108 -25.05 -29.35 19.18
C CYS A 108 -25.86 -29.39 20.49
N PHE A 109 -25.34 -30.07 21.51
CA PHE A 109 -25.99 -30.22 22.81
C PHE A 109 -25.38 -29.32 23.90
N LEU A 110 -24.53 -28.36 23.51
CA LEU A 110 -23.92 -27.37 24.40
C LEU A 110 -24.54 -25.99 24.15
N ASP A 111 -25.03 -25.34 25.21
CA ASP A 111 -25.65 -24.01 25.12
C ASP A 111 -24.63 -22.90 24.76
N LYS A 112 -23.37 -23.06 25.17
CA LYS A 112 -22.28 -22.11 24.95
C LYS A 112 -21.01 -22.85 24.57
N PHE A 113 -20.76 -23.01 23.27
CA PHE A 113 -19.53 -23.61 22.75
C PHE A 113 -18.71 -22.58 21.96
N PRO A 114 -17.44 -22.32 22.32
CA PRO A 114 -16.55 -21.44 21.55
C PRO A 114 -16.13 -22.14 20.23
N PRO A 115 -16.53 -21.62 19.06
CA PRO A 115 -16.25 -22.29 17.77
C PRO A 115 -14.78 -22.23 17.35
N GLU A 116 -13.96 -21.37 17.97
CA GLU A 116 -12.61 -21.04 17.54
C GLU A 116 -11.69 -22.27 17.50
N GLY A 117 -11.73 -23.11 18.53
CA GLY A 117 -10.88 -24.31 18.62
C GLY A 117 -11.22 -25.35 17.54
N PHE A 118 -12.52 -25.59 17.32
CA PHE A 118 -13.00 -26.53 16.30
C PHE A 118 -12.65 -26.05 14.88
N VAL A 119 -12.89 -24.78 14.59
CA VAL A 119 -12.60 -24.20 13.26
C VAL A 119 -11.10 -24.20 12.99
N ARG A 120 -10.29 -23.83 13.99
CA ARG A 120 -8.83 -23.85 13.87
C ARG A 120 -8.30 -25.25 13.61
N MET A 121 -8.77 -26.27 14.33
CA MET A 121 -8.37 -27.66 14.08
C MET A 121 -8.71 -28.11 12.64
N CYS A 122 -9.91 -27.78 12.16
CA CYS A 122 -10.30 -28.08 10.77
C CYS A 122 -9.37 -27.42 9.75
N GLN A 123 -8.97 -26.17 10.00
CA GLN A 123 -8.03 -25.43 9.15
C GLN A 123 -6.63 -26.06 9.19
N ASP A 124 -6.11 -26.34 10.38
CA ASP A 124 -4.79 -26.92 10.60
C ASP A 124 -4.67 -28.30 9.95
N LEU A 125 -5.67 -29.17 10.11
CA LEU A 125 -5.69 -30.49 9.49
C LEU A 125 -5.75 -30.41 7.96
N ARG A 126 -6.48 -29.45 7.40
CA ARG A 126 -6.52 -29.28 5.95
C ARG A 126 -5.16 -28.89 5.38
N VAL A 127 -4.43 -28.02 6.08
CA VAL A 127 -3.06 -27.62 5.71
C VAL A 127 -2.10 -28.79 5.90
N LEU A 128 -2.14 -29.47 7.05
CA LEU A 128 -1.31 -30.63 7.37
C LEU A 128 -1.47 -31.74 6.34
N ASN A 129 -2.70 -32.13 6.02
CA ASN A 129 -2.96 -33.18 5.03
C ASN A 129 -2.44 -32.79 3.64
N ALA A 130 -2.57 -31.52 3.26
CA ALA A 130 -2.06 -31.04 1.98
C ALA A 130 -0.52 -31.09 1.88
N VAL A 131 0.20 -30.81 2.96
CA VAL A 131 1.68 -30.87 2.97
C VAL A 131 2.22 -32.29 3.20
N ARG A 132 1.44 -33.15 3.86
CA ARG A 132 1.75 -34.58 4.08
C ARG A 132 1.54 -35.43 2.82
N ASP A 133 0.74 -34.98 1.86
CA ASP A 133 0.52 -35.67 0.59
C ASP A 133 1.86 -36.13 -0.02
N TYR A 134 1.93 -37.36 -0.50
CA TYR A 134 3.19 -37.98 -0.95
C TYR A 134 3.87 -37.21 -2.09
N GLN A 135 3.11 -36.46 -2.90
CA GLN A 135 3.68 -35.61 -3.96
C GLN A 135 4.39 -34.38 -3.39
N ILE A 136 3.95 -33.92 -2.22
CA ILE A 136 4.58 -32.82 -1.49
C ILE A 136 5.66 -33.36 -0.57
N GLY A 137 5.39 -34.38 0.25
CA GLY A 137 6.38 -35.09 1.06
C GLY A 137 6.94 -34.25 2.20
N ILE A 138 6.10 -33.50 2.92
CA ILE A 138 6.48 -32.83 4.17
C ILE A 138 5.72 -33.51 5.33
N PRO A 139 6.27 -34.58 5.92
CA PRO A 139 5.60 -35.39 6.94
C PRO A 139 5.68 -34.71 8.32
N LEU A 140 4.96 -33.59 8.49
CA LEU A 140 4.88 -32.86 9.75
C LEU A 140 3.86 -33.48 10.70
N THR A 141 4.22 -33.63 11.97
CA THR A 141 3.26 -33.92 13.04
C THR A 141 2.48 -32.65 13.42
N PHE A 142 1.38 -32.82 14.14
CA PHE A 142 0.60 -31.69 14.62
C PHE A 142 1.36 -30.84 15.65
N THR A 143 2.13 -31.48 16.53
CA THR A 143 3.02 -30.81 17.50
C THR A 143 4.08 -29.97 16.81
N GLN A 144 4.76 -30.55 15.81
CA GLN A 144 5.73 -29.83 14.99
C GLN A 144 5.09 -28.66 14.26
N TYR A 145 3.90 -28.86 13.66
CA TYR A 145 3.19 -27.79 12.96
C TYR A 145 2.82 -26.62 13.88
N LYS A 146 2.35 -26.90 15.10
CA LYS A 146 2.06 -25.87 16.10
C LYS A 146 3.30 -25.04 16.48
N GLN A 147 4.46 -25.69 16.64
CA GLN A 147 5.70 -25.00 16.99
C GLN A 147 6.37 -24.28 15.81
N LEU A 148 6.28 -24.85 14.60
CA LEU A 148 6.94 -24.32 13.42
C LEU A 148 6.40 -22.94 13.01
N THR A 149 5.12 -22.66 13.29
CA THR A 149 4.32 -21.54 12.75
C THR A 149 4.04 -21.66 11.24
N ILE A 150 3.00 -20.97 10.79
CA ILE A 150 2.58 -20.98 9.39
C ILE A 150 3.60 -20.29 8.46
N GLU A 151 4.26 -19.24 8.93
CA GLU A 151 5.22 -18.47 8.13
C GLU A 151 6.42 -19.31 7.71
N VAL A 152 6.98 -20.07 8.65
CA VAL A 152 8.11 -20.97 8.38
C VAL A 152 7.69 -22.14 7.49
N LEU A 153 6.46 -22.64 7.63
CA LEU A 153 5.92 -23.65 6.70
C LEU A 153 5.87 -23.11 5.26
N LEU A 154 5.35 -21.89 5.09
CA LEU A 154 5.29 -21.24 3.78
C LEU A 154 6.69 -21.04 3.21
N ASP A 155 7.66 -20.61 4.03
CA ASP A 155 9.06 -20.47 3.60
C ASP A 155 9.65 -21.80 3.11
N ARG A 156 9.38 -22.91 3.81
CA ARG A 156 9.83 -24.25 3.37
C ARG A 156 9.19 -24.65 2.04
N LEU A 157 7.90 -24.39 1.84
CA LEU A 157 7.21 -24.65 0.57
C LEU A 157 7.79 -23.82 -0.57
N VAL A 158 8.06 -22.54 -0.31
CA VAL A 158 8.66 -21.59 -1.25
C VAL A 158 10.08 -22.01 -1.65
N LEU A 159 10.92 -22.41 -0.69
CA LEU A 159 12.27 -22.93 -0.95
C LEU A 159 12.23 -24.20 -1.82
N ARG A 160 11.22 -25.05 -1.63
CA ARG A 160 10.96 -26.22 -2.48
C ARG A 160 10.24 -25.91 -3.79
N ARG A 161 9.97 -24.63 -4.07
CA ARG A 161 9.32 -24.13 -5.29
C ARG A 161 7.86 -24.59 -5.46
N LEU A 162 7.20 -24.95 -4.37
CA LEU A 162 5.79 -25.35 -4.32
C LEU A 162 4.86 -24.13 -4.21
N TYR A 163 5.08 -23.14 -5.07
CA TYR A 163 4.38 -21.85 -5.03
C TYR A 163 2.85 -21.97 -5.10
N PRO A 164 2.24 -22.80 -5.97
CA PRO A 164 0.79 -22.90 -6.05
C PRO A 164 0.15 -23.38 -4.75
N LEU A 165 0.78 -24.34 -4.06
CA LEU A 165 0.29 -24.83 -2.78
C LEU A 165 0.42 -23.76 -1.69
N ALA A 166 1.57 -23.07 -1.63
CA ALA A 166 1.79 -22.00 -0.67
C ALA A 166 0.77 -20.86 -0.82
N ILE A 167 0.47 -20.43 -2.06
CA ILE A 167 -0.54 -19.39 -2.34
C ILE A 167 -1.93 -19.86 -1.90
N ARG A 168 -2.32 -21.10 -2.24
CA ARG A 168 -3.63 -21.65 -1.83
C ARG A 168 -3.78 -21.73 -0.31
N ILE A 169 -2.71 -22.04 0.41
CA ILE A 169 -2.71 -22.05 1.88
C ILE A 169 -2.91 -20.62 2.42
N CYS A 170 -2.20 -19.62 1.88
CA CYS A 170 -2.37 -18.21 2.27
C CYS A 170 -3.80 -17.70 2.06
N GLU A 171 -4.38 -17.99 0.89
CA GLU A 171 -5.75 -17.62 0.54
C GLU A 171 -6.77 -18.32 1.47
N PHE A 172 -6.55 -19.61 1.74
CA PHE A 172 -7.42 -20.40 2.62
C PHE A 172 -7.42 -19.89 4.06
N LEU A 173 -6.23 -19.56 4.59
CA LEU A 173 -6.08 -19.03 5.95
C LEU A 173 -6.37 -17.52 6.04
N ARG A 174 -6.60 -16.85 4.90
CA ARG A 174 -6.85 -15.41 4.80
C ARG A 174 -5.75 -14.57 5.45
N LEU A 175 -4.49 -14.94 5.19
CA LEU A 175 -3.36 -14.18 5.68
C LEU A 175 -3.31 -12.79 5.01
N PRO A 176 -2.84 -11.73 5.71
CA PRO A 176 -2.68 -10.41 5.12
C PRO A 176 -1.84 -10.47 3.84
N GLU A 177 -2.26 -9.77 2.78
CA GLU A 177 -1.63 -9.86 1.45
C GLU A 177 -0.11 -9.66 1.48
N ILE A 178 0.36 -8.69 2.26
CA ILE A 178 1.78 -8.34 2.43
C ILE A 178 2.58 -9.52 3.02
N GLN A 179 2.02 -10.23 4.00
CA GLN A 179 2.70 -11.34 4.69
C GLN A 179 2.48 -12.69 4.01
N GLY A 180 1.40 -12.82 3.22
CA GLY A 180 1.02 -14.03 2.52
C GLY A 180 1.44 -14.03 1.05
N VAL A 181 0.49 -13.75 0.16
CA VAL A 181 0.63 -13.96 -1.29
C VAL A 181 1.69 -13.07 -1.91
N SER A 182 1.76 -11.78 -1.54
CA SER A 182 2.69 -10.82 -2.14
C SER A 182 4.16 -11.22 -1.89
N ARG A 183 4.47 -11.69 -0.67
CA ARG A 183 5.79 -12.22 -0.31
C ARG A 183 6.16 -13.46 -1.13
N ILE A 184 5.23 -14.40 -1.30
CA ILE A 184 5.46 -15.63 -2.07
C ILE A 184 5.71 -15.31 -3.55
N LEU A 185 4.93 -14.39 -4.11
CA LEU A 185 5.07 -13.93 -5.48
C LEU A 185 6.40 -13.19 -5.70
N ALA A 186 6.83 -12.36 -4.75
CA ALA A 186 8.13 -11.70 -4.80
C ALA A 186 9.28 -12.74 -4.83
N HIS A 187 9.23 -13.77 -3.97
CA HIS A 187 10.22 -14.84 -4.00
C HIS A 187 10.18 -15.62 -5.32
N TRP A 188 8.99 -15.93 -5.84
CA TRP A 188 8.82 -16.57 -7.14
C TRP A 188 9.46 -15.73 -8.27
N ALA A 189 9.24 -14.42 -8.28
CA ALA A 189 9.82 -13.52 -9.26
C ALA A 189 11.36 -13.49 -9.15
N CYS A 190 11.90 -13.38 -7.93
CA CYS A 190 13.34 -13.47 -7.67
C CYS A 190 13.96 -14.79 -8.12
N TYR A 191 13.24 -15.91 -8.00
CA TYR A 191 13.65 -17.20 -8.53
C TYR A 191 13.57 -17.23 -10.07
N LYS A 192 12.51 -16.67 -10.66
CA LYS A 192 12.31 -16.63 -12.11
C LYS A 192 13.42 -15.85 -12.82
N VAL A 193 13.83 -14.74 -12.23
CA VAL A 193 14.93 -13.89 -12.70
C VAL A 193 16.27 -14.63 -12.79
N GLN A 194 16.51 -15.60 -11.90
CA GLN A 194 17.75 -16.38 -11.86
C GLN A 194 17.87 -17.40 -13.01
N GLN A 195 16.78 -17.65 -13.75
CA GLN A 195 16.75 -18.60 -14.86
C GLN A 195 17.48 -18.04 -16.10
N LYS A 196 18.69 -18.55 -16.38
CA LYS A 196 19.54 -18.10 -17.50
C LYS A 196 19.19 -18.72 -18.85
N ASP A 197 18.33 -19.74 -18.86
CA ASP A 197 17.88 -20.49 -20.03
C ASP A 197 16.84 -19.75 -20.87
N LYS A 198 16.27 -18.65 -20.36
CA LYS A 198 15.18 -17.90 -21.01
C LYS A 198 15.59 -16.48 -21.34
N SER A 199 15.01 -15.94 -22.41
CA SER A 199 15.29 -14.57 -22.82
C SER A 199 14.84 -13.56 -21.76
N ASP A 200 15.55 -12.44 -21.65
CA ASP A 200 15.22 -11.35 -20.71
C ASP A 200 13.81 -10.78 -20.98
N GLU A 201 13.35 -10.78 -22.23
CA GLU A 201 12.01 -10.32 -22.61
C GLU A 201 10.90 -11.24 -22.08
N GLU A 202 11.02 -12.55 -22.32
CA GLU A 202 10.03 -13.52 -21.87
C GLU A 202 9.92 -13.55 -20.34
N VAL A 203 11.05 -13.41 -19.63
CA VAL A 203 11.06 -13.38 -18.18
C VAL A 203 10.37 -12.11 -17.65
N ALA A 204 10.67 -10.95 -18.22
CA ALA A 204 10.04 -9.69 -17.85
C ALA A 204 8.52 -9.72 -18.07
N GLN A 205 8.08 -10.17 -19.24
CA GLN A 205 6.66 -10.29 -19.58
C GLN A 205 5.92 -11.29 -18.68
N ALA A 206 6.51 -12.45 -18.40
CA ALA A 206 5.91 -13.46 -17.53
C ALA A 206 5.78 -12.98 -16.08
N ILE A 207 6.76 -12.21 -15.59
CA ILE A 207 6.72 -11.61 -14.26
C ILE A 207 5.62 -10.54 -14.21
N ASN A 208 5.59 -9.63 -15.17
CA ASN A 208 4.57 -8.58 -15.25
C ASN A 208 3.15 -9.15 -15.40
N GLN A 209 2.95 -10.19 -16.22
CA GLN A 209 1.64 -10.82 -16.40
C GLN A 209 1.13 -11.49 -15.10
N LYS A 210 2.03 -11.95 -14.23
CA LYS A 210 1.66 -12.61 -12.96
C LYS A 210 1.55 -11.66 -11.79
N LEU A 211 2.42 -10.65 -11.72
CA LEU A 211 2.41 -9.66 -10.66
C LEU A 211 1.40 -8.55 -10.92
N GLY A 212 1.29 -8.08 -12.18
CA GLY A 212 0.40 -6.98 -12.55
C GLY A 212 0.50 -5.80 -11.59
N ASP A 213 -0.67 -5.34 -11.13
CA ASP A 213 -0.84 -4.28 -10.12
C ASP A 213 -1.04 -4.83 -8.70
N THR A 214 -0.53 -6.02 -8.40
CA THR A 214 -0.70 -6.65 -7.07
C THR A 214 -0.11 -5.75 -5.98
N ALA A 215 -0.94 -5.39 -5.01
CA ALA A 215 -0.56 -4.49 -3.93
C ALA A 215 0.57 -5.08 -3.06
N GLY A 216 1.53 -4.24 -2.71
CA GLY A 216 2.62 -4.58 -1.78
C GLY A 216 3.84 -5.26 -2.40
N ILE A 217 3.90 -5.43 -3.71
CA ILE A 217 5.10 -5.95 -4.41
C ILE A 217 5.86 -4.77 -5.04
N SER A 218 7.17 -4.69 -4.80
CA SER A 218 8.05 -3.72 -5.43
C SER A 218 8.84 -4.39 -6.55
N TYR A 219 8.69 -3.90 -7.79
CA TYR A 219 9.51 -4.34 -8.92
C TYR A 219 10.98 -3.94 -8.75
N SER A 220 11.26 -2.87 -8.00
CA SER A 220 12.63 -2.45 -7.63
C SER A 220 13.44 -3.55 -6.92
N ASP A 221 12.84 -4.28 -5.98
CA ASP A 221 13.51 -5.37 -5.27
C ASP A 221 13.85 -6.54 -6.22
N ILE A 222 12.90 -6.88 -7.09
CA ILE A 222 13.05 -7.95 -8.09
C ILE A 222 14.12 -7.56 -9.12
N ALA A 223 14.12 -6.30 -9.57
CA ALA A 223 15.12 -5.76 -10.49
C ALA A 223 16.51 -5.71 -9.85
N THR A 224 16.62 -5.39 -8.56
CA THR A 224 17.88 -5.45 -7.82
C THR A 224 18.45 -6.87 -7.85
N ARG A 225 17.60 -7.87 -7.58
CA ARG A 225 18.00 -9.28 -7.66
C ARG A 225 18.43 -9.67 -9.08
N ALA A 226 17.77 -9.16 -10.11
CA ALA A 226 18.15 -9.40 -11.51
C ALA A 226 19.53 -8.84 -11.84
N TYR A 227 19.83 -7.64 -11.35
CA TYR A 227 21.13 -7.02 -11.50
C TYR A 227 22.22 -7.80 -10.77
N ASP A 228 21.98 -8.23 -9.53
CA ASP A 228 22.92 -9.04 -8.75
C ASP A 228 23.22 -10.40 -9.42
N CYS A 229 22.28 -10.92 -10.21
CA CYS A 229 22.45 -12.13 -11.01
C CYS A 229 23.18 -11.89 -12.34
N GLY A 230 23.60 -10.65 -12.63
CA GLY A 230 24.30 -10.24 -13.85
C GLY A 230 23.38 -9.98 -15.05
N ARG A 231 22.05 -9.94 -14.87
CA ARG A 231 21.07 -9.68 -15.94
C ARG A 231 20.64 -8.22 -15.94
N ALA A 232 21.57 -7.36 -16.35
CA ALA A 232 21.34 -5.91 -16.33
C ALA A 232 20.19 -5.47 -17.26
N GLU A 233 20.02 -6.08 -18.43
CA GLU A 233 18.94 -5.72 -19.36
C GLU A 233 17.56 -6.11 -18.82
N LEU A 234 17.42 -7.32 -18.27
CA LEU A 234 16.20 -7.74 -17.54
C LEU A 234 15.86 -6.78 -16.39
N ALA A 235 16.85 -6.36 -15.61
CA ALA A 235 16.64 -5.43 -14.50
C ALA A 235 16.08 -4.07 -14.97
N ILE A 236 16.56 -3.55 -16.12
CA ILE A 236 16.01 -2.32 -16.72
C ILE A 236 14.54 -2.52 -17.13
N LYS A 237 14.22 -3.63 -17.79
CA LYS A 237 12.84 -3.93 -18.22
C LYS A 237 11.88 -4.07 -17.04
N LEU A 238 12.30 -4.74 -15.98
CA LEU A 238 11.49 -4.89 -14.76
C LEU A 238 11.23 -3.54 -14.09
N LEU A 239 12.20 -2.62 -14.12
CA LEU A 239 12.05 -1.27 -13.58
C LEU A 239 11.03 -0.43 -14.36
N GLU A 240 10.82 -0.67 -15.65
CA GLU A 240 9.80 0.04 -16.44
C GLU A 240 8.37 -0.22 -15.93
N TYR A 241 8.15 -1.36 -15.25
CA TYR A 241 6.87 -1.71 -14.63
C TYR A 241 6.71 -1.14 -13.20
N GLU A 242 7.77 -0.55 -12.60
CA GLU A 242 7.66 0.07 -11.27
C GLU A 242 6.91 1.41 -11.37
N PRO A 243 5.76 1.60 -10.69
CA PRO A 243 5.02 2.86 -10.76
C PRO A 243 5.71 4.00 -10.00
N ARG A 244 6.59 3.69 -9.05
CA ARG A 244 7.29 4.65 -8.19
C ARG A 244 8.61 5.10 -8.81
N SER A 245 8.61 6.29 -9.42
CA SER A 245 9.81 6.93 -9.97
C SER A 245 10.96 7.09 -8.95
N GLY A 246 10.63 7.32 -7.68
CA GLY A 246 11.60 7.40 -6.57
C GLY A 246 12.41 6.14 -6.32
N GLU A 247 11.87 4.96 -6.66
CA GLU A 247 12.56 3.67 -6.53
C GLU A 247 13.33 3.31 -7.82
N GLN A 248 12.89 3.81 -8.98
CA GLN A 248 13.54 3.57 -10.27
C GLN A 248 14.92 4.25 -10.38
N VAL A 249 14.99 5.54 -10.03
CA VAL A 249 16.18 6.37 -10.27
C VAL A 249 17.41 5.87 -9.50
N PRO A 250 17.34 5.57 -8.19
CA PRO A 250 18.49 5.06 -7.44
C PRO A 250 19.04 3.75 -8.00
N LEU A 251 18.18 2.83 -8.43
CA LEU A 251 18.61 1.55 -8.98
C LEU A 251 19.26 1.73 -10.37
N LEU A 252 18.70 2.57 -11.24
CA LEU A 252 19.32 2.89 -12.54
C LEU A 252 20.72 3.53 -12.39
N LEU A 253 20.92 4.34 -11.36
CA LEU A 253 22.23 4.89 -11.00
C LEU A 253 23.20 3.79 -10.53
N LYS A 254 22.75 2.89 -9.64
CA LYS A 254 23.54 1.71 -9.21
C LYS A 254 23.97 0.84 -10.41
N MET A 255 23.13 0.73 -11.42
CA MET A 255 23.39 0.00 -12.66
C MET A 255 24.26 0.76 -13.68
N LYS A 256 24.77 1.94 -13.35
CA LYS A 256 25.57 2.83 -14.23
C LYS A 256 24.83 3.28 -15.50
N ARG A 257 23.49 3.33 -15.46
CA ARG A 257 22.63 3.79 -16.57
C ARG A 257 22.23 5.26 -16.37
N SER A 258 23.21 6.15 -16.21
CA SER A 258 22.99 7.56 -15.84
C SER A 258 22.08 8.34 -16.79
N LYS A 259 22.13 8.05 -18.11
CA LYS A 259 21.25 8.69 -19.10
C LYS A 259 19.77 8.32 -18.91
N LEU A 260 19.49 7.04 -18.63
CA LEU A 260 18.13 6.54 -18.39
C LEU A 260 17.61 7.02 -17.03
N ALA A 261 18.47 7.00 -16.00
CA ALA A 261 18.14 7.53 -14.67
C ALA A 261 17.75 9.01 -14.74
N LEU A 262 18.50 9.83 -15.48
CA LEU A 262 18.20 11.24 -15.69
C LEU A 262 16.87 11.42 -16.43
N GLY A 263 16.63 10.65 -17.49
CA GLY A 263 15.34 10.63 -18.20
C GLY A 263 14.16 10.38 -17.28
N LYS A 264 14.24 9.34 -16.44
CA LYS A 264 13.19 8.98 -15.48
C LYS A 264 13.02 10.00 -14.35
N ALA A 265 14.11 10.61 -13.89
CA ALA A 265 14.05 11.70 -12.93
C ALA A 265 13.32 12.93 -13.49
N ILE A 266 13.57 13.28 -14.77
CA ILE A 266 12.84 14.37 -15.45
C ILE A 266 11.36 14.03 -15.58
N GLU A 267 11.03 12.82 -16.05
CA GLU A 267 9.64 12.35 -16.20
C GLU A 267 8.87 12.36 -14.87
N SER A 268 9.57 12.12 -13.75
CA SER A 268 8.97 12.12 -12.42
C SER A 268 8.55 13.49 -11.91
N GLY A 269 9.16 14.56 -12.42
CA GLY A 269 8.96 15.93 -11.92
C GLY A 269 9.46 16.17 -10.49
N ASP A 270 10.12 15.18 -9.86
CA ASP A 270 10.64 15.28 -8.49
C ASP A 270 12.03 15.95 -8.50
N THR A 271 12.12 17.12 -7.88
CA THR A 271 13.34 17.94 -7.85
C THR A 271 14.45 17.29 -7.04
N ASP A 272 14.10 16.46 -6.06
CA ASP A 272 15.07 15.88 -5.12
C ASP A 272 15.79 14.67 -5.74
N LEU A 273 15.10 13.86 -6.55
CA LEU A 273 15.68 12.71 -7.27
C LEU A 273 16.76 13.12 -8.29
N GLY A 274 16.65 14.33 -8.86
CA GLY A 274 17.65 14.90 -9.76
C GLY A 274 18.94 15.34 -9.08
N SER A 275 18.97 15.40 -7.74
CA SER A 275 20.05 16.00 -6.95
C SER A 275 20.92 15.01 -6.15
N HIS A 276 20.74 13.70 -6.34
CA HIS A 276 21.42 12.67 -5.55
C HIS A 276 22.97 12.79 -5.53
N PRO A 277 23.61 12.79 -4.33
CA PRO A 277 25.04 12.99 -4.17
C PRO A 277 25.80 11.67 -4.29
N GLY A 278 25.96 11.16 -5.51
CA GLY A 278 26.78 9.98 -5.81
C GLY A 278 28.00 10.35 -6.63
N ASN A 279 29.20 10.16 -6.05
CA ASN A 279 30.53 10.57 -6.56
C ASN A 279 30.96 10.04 -7.95
N ASP A 280 30.10 9.35 -8.71
CA ASP A 280 30.42 8.84 -10.05
C ASP A 280 29.79 9.66 -11.20
N VAL A 281 28.97 10.67 -10.91
CA VAL A 281 28.33 11.54 -11.92
C VAL A 281 29.20 12.77 -12.21
N SER A 282 30.47 12.57 -12.53
CA SER A 282 31.37 13.66 -12.98
C SER A 282 31.27 13.95 -14.49
N VAL A 283 30.32 13.35 -15.22
CA VAL A 283 30.29 13.42 -16.70
C VAL A 283 28.94 13.81 -17.33
N LEU A 284 27.82 13.89 -16.61
CA LEU A 284 26.54 14.24 -17.24
C LEU A 284 25.82 15.32 -16.43
N CYS A 285 26.01 16.57 -16.87
CA CYS A 285 25.38 17.75 -16.30
C CYS A 285 23.84 17.66 -16.43
N PRO A 286 23.08 17.89 -15.35
CA PRO A 286 21.62 17.94 -15.38
C PRO A 286 21.17 19.28 -15.98
N CYS A 287 21.18 19.41 -17.31
CA CYS A 287 20.63 20.58 -18.00
C CYS A 287 19.12 20.46 -18.29
N ALA A 288 18.52 19.32 -17.97
CA ALA A 288 17.14 18.99 -18.35
C ALA A 288 16.11 19.27 -17.24
N MET A 289 16.55 19.54 -16.01
CA MET A 289 15.73 20.01 -14.91
C MET A 289 16.29 21.34 -14.45
N SER A 290 15.52 22.40 -14.62
CA SER A 290 15.82 23.75 -14.15
C SER A 290 15.94 23.80 -12.62
N ILE A 291 17.12 23.54 -12.02
CA ILE A 291 17.56 23.82 -10.62
C ILE A 291 19.10 23.50 -10.47
N PRO A 292 19.86 24.15 -9.55
CA PRO A 292 21.29 24.46 -9.71
C PRO A 292 22.30 23.37 -9.25
N CYS A 293 23.50 23.31 -9.87
CA CYS A 293 24.63 22.48 -9.40
C CYS A 293 25.46 23.18 -8.32
N PRO A 294 25.77 22.54 -7.17
CA PRO A 294 26.72 23.04 -6.17
C PRO A 294 28.20 22.98 -6.62
N CYS A 295 28.48 22.36 -7.77
CA CYS A 295 29.82 21.94 -8.20
C CYS A 295 30.65 22.99 -8.98
N ALA A 296 30.15 24.23 -9.12
CA ALA A 296 30.69 25.21 -10.07
C ALA A 296 32.14 25.66 -9.81
N THR A 297 32.75 25.31 -8.68
CA THR A 297 34.12 25.72 -8.34
C THR A 297 35.21 24.77 -8.89
N SER A 298 34.89 23.49 -9.20
CA SER A 298 35.91 22.46 -9.48
C SER A 298 36.10 22.08 -10.95
N CYS A 299 35.11 22.26 -11.83
CA CYS A 299 35.11 21.66 -13.17
C CYS A 299 35.54 22.62 -14.30
N ARG A 300 36.61 23.39 -14.10
CA ARG A 300 36.97 24.48 -15.02
C ARG A 300 37.75 24.10 -16.28
N ALA A 301 38.14 22.83 -16.49
CA ALA A 301 39.20 22.53 -17.48
C ALA A 301 38.91 21.49 -18.58
N ARG A 302 37.81 20.74 -18.60
CA ARG A 302 37.70 19.57 -19.52
C ARG A 302 36.45 19.39 -20.37
N ALA A 303 35.49 20.31 -20.37
CA ALA A 303 34.22 20.14 -21.12
C ALA A 303 33.93 21.29 -22.11
N VAL A 304 34.92 21.64 -22.95
CA VAL A 304 34.84 22.82 -23.82
C VAL A 304 34.03 22.60 -25.12
N SER A 305 33.68 21.37 -25.52
CA SER A 305 33.06 21.14 -26.84
C SER A 305 31.55 20.89 -26.89
N LEU A 306 30.89 20.42 -25.81
CA LEU A 306 29.43 20.19 -25.80
C LEU A 306 28.62 21.23 -25.00
N CYS A 307 29.28 22.11 -24.26
CA CYS A 307 28.62 23.00 -23.29
C CYS A 307 28.12 24.32 -23.89
N HIS A 308 28.38 24.61 -25.16
CA HIS A 308 28.06 25.91 -25.76
C HIS A 308 26.56 26.22 -25.88
N VAL A 309 25.69 25.20 -25.84
CA VAL A 309 24.23 25.36 -25.99
C VAL A 309 23.50 25.41 -24.62
N CYS A 310 24.02 24.73 -23.59
CA CYS A 310 23.41 24.73 -22.24
C CYS A 310 24.03 25.76 -21.27
N ALA A 311 25.32 26.11 -21.42
CA ALA A 311 25.98 27.04 -20.50
C ALA A 311 25.51 28.50 -20.68
N VAL A 312 25.07 28.87 -21.88
CA VAL A 312 24.66 30.26 -22.19
C VAL A 312 23.29 30.59 -21.56
N SER A 313 22.41 29.59 -21.42
CA SER A 313 21.04 29.76 -20.93
C SER A 313 20.93 29.73 -19.40
N LEU A 314 21.68 28.88 -18.69
CA LEU A 314 21.53 28.72 -17.23
C LEU A 314 22.51 29.54 -16.37
N CYS A 315 23.70 29.89 -16.86
CA CYS A 315 24.67 30.68 -16.06
C CYS A 315 24.30 32.17 -15.90
N HIS A 316 23.25 32.64 -16.59
CA HIS A 316 22.87 34.06 -16.60
C HIS A 316 21.50 34.35 -15.96
N VAL A 317 20.78 33.32 -15.50
CA VAL A 317 19.38 33.48 -15.07
C VAL A 317 19.20 33.40 -13.55
N LEU A 318 20.15 32.85 -12.78
CA LEU A 318 20.09 32.87 -11.30
C LEU A 318 21.00 33.93 -10.67
N PRO A 319 20.53 34.59 -9.58
CA PRO A 319 21.21 35.71 -8.95
C PRO A 319 22.42 35.18 -8.16
N CYS A 320 23.60 35.31 -8.74
CA CYS A 320 24.81 35.25 -7.94
C CYS A 320 24.88 36.56 -7.13
N PRO A 321 24.97 36.54 -5.79
CA PRO A 321 25.07 37.78 -4.99
C PRO A 321 26.29 38.65 -5.37
N CYS A 322 27.23 38.07 -6.13
CA CYS A 322 28.44 38.70 -6.62
C CYS A 322 28.30 39.34 -8.03
N ARG A 323 27.13 39.28 -8.69
CA ARG A 323 26.93 39.89 -10.01
C ARG A 323 25.56 40.58 -10.11
N ALA A 324 25.57 41.89 -9.92
CA ALA A 324 24.53 42.78 -10.42
C ALA A 324 24.54 42.78 -11.97
N GLN A 325 23.92 41.78 -12.61
CA GLN A 325 23.63 41.83 -14.04
C GLN A 325 22.31 42.57 -14.26
N ARG A 326 22.36 43.67 -15.02
CA ARG A 326 21.18 44.41 -15.47
C ARG A 326 20.22 43.44 -16.19
N ILE A 327 18.90 43.63 -16.01
CA ILE A 327 17.84 42.80 -16.60
C ILE A 327 18.02 42.65 -18.12
N GLU A 328 18.49 43.70 -18.79
CA GLU A 328 18.79 43.69 -20.23
C GLU A 328 19.82 42.63 -20.62
N GLY A 329 20.85 42.40 -19.81
CA GLY A 329 21.84 41.35 -20.06
C GLY A 329 21.27 39.94 -19.88
N ARG A 330 20.35 39.77 -18.91
CA ARG A 330 19.67 38.49 -18.64
C ARG A 330 18.70 38.14 -19.77
N VAL A 331 17.93 39.13 -20.24
CA VAL A 331 17.02 38.99 -21.38
C VAL A 331 17.79 38.67 -22.67
N ALA A 332 18.93 39.32 -22.92
CA ALA A 332 19.76 39.02 -24.10
C ALA A 332 20.31 37.58 -24.09
N ALA A 333 20.75 37.09 -22.92
CA ALA A 333 21.22 35.71 -22.78
C ALA A 333 20.09 34.69 -23.01
N LEU A 334 18.88 34.96 -22.47
CA LEU A 334 17.69 34.15 -22.71
C LEU A 334 17.24 34.18 -24.18
N GLN A 335 17.42 35.31 -24.88
CA GLN A 335 17.11 35.39 -26.31
C GLN A 335 18.05 34.51 -27.14
N ASN A 336 19.35 34.51 -26.83
CA ASN A 336 20.30 33.63 -27.49
C ASN A 336 19.98 32.14 -27.21
N ALA A 337 19.56 31.83 -25.98
CA ALA A 337 19.10 30.49 -25.62
C ALA A 337 17.87 30.05 -26.43
N LEU A 338 16.90 30.96 -26.58
CA LEU A 338 15.68 30.73 -27.35
C LEU A 338 16.00 30.41 -28.82
N ASP A 339 16.92 31.16 -29.44
CA ASP A 339 17.33 30.94 -30.83
C ASP A 339 18.00 29.55 -31.01
N GLU A 340 18.81 29.12 -30.04
CA GLU A 340 19.39 27.77 -30.05
C GLU A 340 18.35 26.67 -29.85
N PHE A 341 17.33 26.88 -29.00
CA PHE A 341 16.25 25.91 -28.83
C PHE A 341 15.40 25.75 -30.10
N TYR A 342 15.18 26.83 -30.85
CA TYR A 342 14.52 26.74 -32.16
C TYR A 342 15.38 26.00 -33.19
N LYS A 343 16.70 26.26 -33.24
CA LYS A 343 17.62 25.50 -34.10
C LYS A 343 17.63 24.00 -33.75
N ALA A 344 17.54 23.68 -32.45
CA ALA A 344 17.48 22.32 -31.95
C ALA A 344 16.10 21.65 -32.08
N LYS A 345 15.08 22.35 -32.60
CA LYS A 345 13.68 21.89 -32.69
C LYS A 345 13.10 21.43 -31.34
N ASN A 346 13.51 22.06 -30.25
CA ASN A 346 12.97 21.79 -28.92
C ASN A 346 11.87 22.80 -28.57
N ASP A 347 10.66 22.50 -29.05
CA ASP A 347 9.50 23.41 -28.92
C ASP A 347 9.10 23.72 -27.48
N PHE A 348 9.30 22.76 -26.57
CA PHE A 348 8.98 22.94 -25.16
C PHE A 348 9.95 23.93 -24.49
N ALA A 349 11.26 23.72 -24.64
CA ALA A 349 12.28 24.59 -24.06
C ALA A 349 12.23 26.00 -24.66
N ALA A 350 11.94 26.11 -25.96
CA ALA A 350 11.74 27.40 -26.61
C ALA A 350 10.56 28.16 -25.98
N LYS A 351 9.37 27.54 -25.88
CA LYS A 351 8.19 28.17 -25.28
C LYS A 351 8.41 28.55 -23.82
N ALA A 352 9.00 27.67 -23.01
CA ALA A 352 9.31 27.96 -21.61
C ALA A 352 10.27 29.15 -21.46
N THR A 353 11.28 29.25 -22.34
CA THR A 353 12.24 30.36 -22.35
C THR A 353 11.58 31.68 -22.77
N GLU A 354 10.69 31.64 -23.75
CA GLU A 354 9.88 32.78 -24.19
C GLU A 354 8.97 33.30 -23.06
N GLU A 355 8.29 32.40 -22.35
CA GLU A 355 7.47 32.73 -21.17
C GLU A 355 8.32 33.31 -20.03
N GLN A 356 9.52 32.80 -19.79
CA GLN A 356 10.43 33.34 -18.78
C GLN A 356 10.92 34.75 -19.11
N ILE A 357 11.24 35.03 -20.38
CA ILE A 357 11.58 36.38 -20.84
C ILE A 357 10.40 37.33 -20.62
N LYS A 358 9.19 36.89 -20.96
CA LYS A 358 7.96 37.66 -20.76
C LYS A 358 7.74 37.98 -19.28
N LEU A 359 7.90 37.00 -18.39
CA LEU A 359 7.73 37.17 -16.95
C LEU A 359 8.73 38.18 -16.36
N LEU A 360 10.02 38.07 -16.71
CA LEU A 360 11.04 38.99 -16.20
C LEU A 360 10.79 40.45 -16.62
N ARG A 361 10.33 40.67 -17.86
CA ARG A 361 9.96 42.01 -18.33
C ARG A 361 8.76 42.56 -17.56
N LEU A 362 7.74 41.73 -17.30
CA LEU A 362 6.57 42.12 -16.53
C LEU A 362 6.90 42.38 -15.06
N GLN A 363 7.73 41.56 -14.42
CA GLN A 363 8.18 41.75 -13.04
C GLN A 363 8.99 43.03 -12.86
N ARG A 364 9.85 43.38 -13.84
CA ARG A 364 10.55 44.67 -13.85
C ARG A 364 9.56 45.83 -13.83
N HIS A 365 8.54 45.77 -14.68
CA HIS A 365 7.52 46.82 -14.75
C HIS A 365 6.70 46.89 -13.46
N LEU A 366 6.30 45.74 -12.90
CA LEU A 366 5.61 45.68 -11.61
C LEU A 366 6.45 46.25 -10.46
N GLN A 367 7.76 46.01 -10.47
CA GLN A 367 8.68 46.55 -9.47
C GLN A 367 8.86 48.07 -9.60
N GLU A 368 8.94 48.59 -10.83
CA GLU A 368 9.01 50.04 -11.10
C GLU A 368 7.70 50.76 -10.71
N GLU A 369 6.53 50.12 -10.91
CA GLU A 369 5.23 50.72 -10.62
C GLU A 369 4.77 50.60 -9.16
N LEU A 370 5.10 49.50 -8.47
CA LEU A 370 4.61 49.18 -7.12
C LEU A 370 5.67 49.39 -6.03
N ASP A 371 6.89 49.78 -6.41
CA ASP A 371 8.05 49.99 -5.52
C ASP A 371 8.27 48.81 -4.55
N LYS A 372 8.17 47.59 -5.10
CA LYS A 372 8.30 46.32 -4.36
C LYS A 372 9.12 45.30 -5.15
N PRO A 373 9.87 44.42 -4.47
CA PRO A 373 10.69 43.41 -5.13
C PRO A 373 9.81 42.30 -5.73
N TYR A 374 9.56 42.39 -7.03
CA TYR A 374 8.83 41.36 -7.80
C TYR A 374 9.76 40.52 -8.70
N LEU A 375 10.99 40.99 -8.94
CA LEU A 375 11.95 40.28 -9.76
C LEU A 375 12.32 38.92 -9.16
N ASP A 376 12.46 37.92 -10.04
CA ASP A 376 12.90 36.56 -9.73
C ASP A 376 11.93 35.72 -8.89
N LEU A 377 10.74 36.25 -8.59
CA LEU A 377 9.64 35.45 -8.07
C LEU A 377 9.17 34.46 -9.15
N SER A 378 8.65 33.30 -8.72
CA SER A 378 7.93 32.44 -9.68
C SER A 378 6.66 33.16 -10.15
N LEU A 379 6.09 32.74 -11.30
CA LEU A 379 4.78 33.26 -11.73
C LEU A 379 3.71 33.08 -10.62
N HIS A 380 3.76 31.94 -9.92
CA HIS A 380 2.88 31.62 -8.81
C HIS A 380 3.04 32.62 -7.66
N ASP A 381 4.28 32.89 -7.25
CA ASP A 381 4.56 33.79 -6.14
C ASP A 381 4.32 35.25 -6.51
N THR A 382 4.54 35.62 -7.77
CA THR A 382 4.18 36.94 -8.31
C THR A 382 2.67 37.16 -8.24
N VAL A 383 1.87 36.17 -8.63
CA VAL A 383 0.39 36.25 -8.53
C VAL A 383 -0.06 36.25 -7.06
N ALA A 384 0.52 35.41 -6.21
CA ALA A 384 0.19 35.36 -4.79
C ALA A 384 0.48 36.68 -4.07
N THR A 385 1.67 37.26 -4.30
CA THR A 385 2.09 38.56 -3.73
C THR A 385 1.20 39.70 -4.21
N LEU A 386 0.84 39.74 -5.49
CA LEU A 386 -0.12 40.73 -6.01
C LEU A 386 -1.51 40.62 -5.35
N ILE A 387 -1.98 39.40 -5.07
CA ILE A 387 -3.26 39.18 -4.39
C ILE A 387 -3.17 39.60 -2.92
N LEU A 388 -2.07 39.25 -2.23
CA LEU A 388 -1.80 39.67 -0.85
C LEU A 388 -1.70 41.19 -0.74
N ASP A 389 -1.14 41.86 -1.74
CA ASP A 389 -1.03 43.31 -1.79
C ASP A 389 -2.35 44.00 -2.16
N GLY A 390 -3.34 43.25 -2.68
CA GLY A 390 -4.67 43.76 -3.04
C GLY A 390 -4.79 44.21 -4.50
N HIS A 391 -3.77 43.96 -5.33
CA HIS A 391 -3.75 44.27 -6.76
C HIS A 391 -4.44 43.17 -7.60
N HIS A 392 -5.71 42.88 -7.30
CA HIS A 392 -6.46 41.78 -7.91
C HIS A 392 -6.57 41.86 -9.44
N LYS A 393 -6.69 43.06 -10.01
CA LYS A 393 -6.76 43.26 -11.47
C LYS A 393 -5.48 42.83 -12.19
N ARG A 394 -4.32 43.11 -11.60
CA ARG A 394 -3.00 42.72 -12.15
C ARG A 394 -2.75 41.22 -12.03
N ALA A 395 -3.16 40.63 -10.90
CA ALA A 395 -3.13 39.18 -10.72
C ALA A 395 -4.02 38.46 -11.75
N GLU A 396 -5.21 38.98 -12.05
CA GLU A 396 -6.10 38.41 -13.07
C GLU A 396 -5.54 38.56 -14.49
N GLN A 397 -4.86 39.68 -14.78
CA GLN A 397 -4.16 39.88 -16.04
C GLN A 397 -3.04 38.84 -16.23
N LEU A 398 -2.18 38.61 -15.23
CA LEU A 398 -1.15 37.57 -15.28
C LEU A 398 -1.73 36.16 -15.44
N TYR A 399 -2.85 35.87 -14.77
CA TYR A 399 -3.59 34.62 -14.92
C TYR A 399 -3.98 34.36 -16.38
N ARG A 400 -4.52 35.37 -17.08
CA ARG A 400 -4.89 35.27 -18.50
C ARG A 400 -3.66 35.22 -19.42
N ASP A 401 -2.66 36.05 -19.16
CA ASP A 401 -1.48 36.23 -20.01
C ASP A 401 -0.54 35.02 -20.02
N PHE A 402 -0.51 34.24 -18.94
CA PHE A 402 0.26 33.01 -18.79
C PHE A 402 -0.61 31.76 -18.79
N LYS A 403 -1.92 31.88 -19.05
CA LYS A 403 -2.87 30.77 -19.11
C LYS A 403 -2.76 29.83 -17.90
N ILE A 404 -2.69 30.41 -16.70
CA ILE A 404 -2.60 29.62 -15.47
C ILE A 404 -3.90 28.80 -15.34
N PRO A 405 -3.85 27.49 -15.09
CA PRO A 405 -5.06 26.68 -14.94
C PRO A 405 -6.00 27.23 -13.87
N ASP A 406 -7.30 27.33 -14.16
CA ASP A 406 -8.33 27.90 -13.27
C ASP A 406 -8.24 27.35 -11.84
N LYS A 407 -8.10 26.03 -11.72
CA LYS A 407 -7.96 25.36 -10.42
C LYS A 407 -6.77 25.87 -9.61
N ARG A 408 -5.64 26.17 -10.26
CA ARG A 408 -4.42 26.67 -9.61
C ARG A 408 -4.55 28.15 -9.24
N TYR A 409 -5.13 28.97 -10.12
CA TYR A 409 -5.38 30.38 -9.82
C TYR A 409 -6.37 30.56 -8.66
N TRP A 410 -7.45 29.79 -8.64
CA TRP A 410 -8.42 29.85 -7.55
C TRP A 410 -7.84 29.38 -6.22
N TRP A 411 -7.04 28.30 -6.22
CA TRP A 411 -6.34 27.85 -5.02
C TRP A 411 -5.38 28.93 -4.47
N LEU A 412 -4.60 29.54 -5.36
CA LEU A 412 -3.72 30.66 -5.06
C LEU A 412 -4.48 31.84 -4.42
N LYS A 413 -5.57 32.24 -5.06
CA LYS A 413 -6.41 33.35 -4.63
C LYS A 413 -7.05 33.09 -3.28
N ILE A 414 -7.55 31.88 -3.04
CA ILE A 414 -8.17 31.48 -1.76
C ILE A 414 -7.13 31.52 -0.64
N ASN A 415 -5.94 30.96 -0.84
CA ASN A 415 -4.88 30.97 0.18
C ASN A 415 -4.35 32.38 0.47
N ALA A 416 -4.15 33.19 -0.57
CA ALA A 416 -3.69 34.57 -0.42
C ALA A 416 -4.75 35.42 0.31
N LEU A 417 -6.03 35.29 -0.05
CA LEU A 417 -7.11 36.00 0.65
C LEU A 417 -7.29 35.55 2.10
N ALA A 418 -7.17 34.24 2.37
CA ALA A 418 -7.22 33.69 3.73
C ALA A 418 -6.07 34.19 4.62
N THR A 419 -4.91 34.48 4.02
CA THR A 419 -3.73 35.03 4.72
C THR A 419 -3.87 36.53 5.03
N ARG A 420 -4.64 37.29 4.23
CA ARG A 420 -4.66 38.76 4.31
C ARG A 420 -5.43 39.32 5.52
N GLN A 421 -6.65 38.86 5.86
CA GLN A 421 -7.34 39.23 7.13
C GLN A 421 -8.52 38.30 7.52
N PRO A 422 -8.80 38.09 8.84
CA PRO A 422 -9.92 37.26 9.33
C PRO A 422 -11.28 37.96 9.56
N SER A 423 -11.45 39.28 9.34
CA SER A 423 -12.58 40.05 9.90
C SER A 423 -13.50 40.80 8.93
N HIS A 424 -13.42 40.58 7.61
CA HIS A 424 -14.37 41.18 6.65
C HIS A 424 -15.02 40.10 5.76
N PRO A 425 -16.35 40.12 5.56
CA PRO A 425 -17.00 39.19 4.63
C PRO A 425 -16.46 39.40 3.22
N LEU A 426 -15.79 38.36 2.70
CA LEU A 426 -15.41 38.26 1.30
C LEU A 426 -16.71 38.19 0.47
N SER A 427 -17.17 39.35 0.01
CA SER A 427 -18.33 39.52 -0.88
C SER A 427 -18.20 38.67 -2.15
N PRO A 428 -19.33 38.26 -2.76
CA PRO A 428 -19.53 36.89 -3.19
C PRO A 428 -18.52 36.51 -4.29
N LEU A 429 -17.99 35.28 -4.19
CA LEU A 429 -17.51 34.56 -5.36
C LEU A 429 -18.75 34.29 -6.23
N SER A 430 -19.13 35.29 -7.02
CA SER A 430 -20.38 35.37 -7.77
C SER A 430 -20.35 34.59 -9.09
N ASP A 431 -19.53 33.53 -9.22
CA ASP A 431 -19.73 32.47 -10.22
C ASP A 431 -18.67 31.34 -10.13
N PRO A 432 -18.89 30.14 -10.71
CA PRO A 432 -19.02 28.93 -9.92
C PRO A 432 -18.12 27.82 -10.43
N SER A 433 -17.40 27.17 -9.53
CA SER A 433 -17.17 25.75 -9.75
C SER A 433 -17.36 25.06 -8.43
N ILE A 434 -18.34 24.16 -8.41
CA ILE A 434 -18.69 23.29 -7.28
C ILE A 434 -17.43 22.55 -6.76
N LEU A 435 -16.45 22.36 -7.64
CA LEU A 435 -15.11 21.82 -7.40
C LEU A 435 -14.23 22.62 -6.42
N PHE A 436 -14.48 23.93 -6.21
CA PHE A 436 -13.63 24.80 -5.39
C PHE A 436 -14.16 25.03 -3.97
N PHE A 437 -15.43 24.71 -3.69
CA PHE A 437 -15.98 24.82 -2.33
C PHE A 437 -15.32 23.87 -1.31
N PRO A 438 -15.02 22.59 -1.63
CA PRO A 438 -14.32 21.72 -0.67
C PRO A 438 -12.95 22.26 -0.20
N PRO A 439 -12.00 22.60 -1.09
CA PRO A 439 -10.71 23.16 -0.65
C PRO A 439 -10.86 24.52 0.03
N PHE A 440 -11.88 25.31 -0.31
CA PHE A 440 -12.19 26.57 0.39
C PHE A 440 -12.56 26.33 1.86
N VAL A 441 -13.45 25.37 2.14
CA VAL A 441 -13.86 25.03 3.51
C VAL A 441 -12.67 24.54 4.32
N GLU A 442 -11.79 23.71 3.74
CA GLU A 442 -10.58 23.22 4.40
C GLU A 442 -9.60 24.35 4.77
N VAL A 443 -9.33 25.26 3.82
CA VAL A 443 -8.42 26.39 4.05
C VAL A 443 -9.02 27.37 5.07
N ALA A 444 -10.31 27.69 4.98
CA ALA A 444 -10.98 28.58 5.92
C ALA A 444 -10.96 28.03 7.36
N VAL A 445 -11.14 26.71 7.54
CA VAL A 445 -11.02 26.06 8.85
C VAL A 445 -9.58 26.07 9.37
N LYS A 446 -8.58 25.85 8.51
CA LYS A 446 -7.15 25.93 8.88
C LYS A 446 -6.76 27.31 9.40
N HIS A 447 -7.36 28.37 8.86
CA HIS A 447 -7.15 29.75 9.33
C HIS A 447 -8.12 30.18 10.45
N HIS A 448 -8.74 29.22 11.15
CA HIS A 448 -9.67 29.44 12.26
C HIS A 448 -10.95 30.24 11.92
N ASN A 449 -11.30 30.40 10.63
CA ASN A 449 -12.50 31.12 10.20
C ASN A 449 -13.68 30.16 9.96
N ARG A 450 -14.16 29.53 11.05
CA ARG A 450 -15.27 28.56 11.00
C ARG A 450 -16.61 29.19 10.58
N TYR A 451 -16.82 30.47 10.89
CA TYR A 451 -18.06 31.18 10.57
C TYR A 451 -18.26 31.35 9.06
N GLU A 452 -17.23 31.76 8.34
CA GLU A 452 -17.29 31.84 6.88
C GLU A 452 -17.36 30.45 6.25
N ALA A 453 -16.56 29.48 6.73
CA ALA A 453 -16.59 28.11 6.23
C ALA A 453 -18.00 27.48 6.26
N ARG A 454 -18.80 27.80 7.30
CA ARG A 454 -20.19 27.33 7.45
C ARG A 454 -21.13 27.79 6.33
N LYS A 455 -20.88 28.96 5.73
CA LYS A 455 -21.71 29.48 4.61
C LYS A 455 -21.51 28.70 3.31
N TYR A 456 -20.33 28.10 3.13
CA TYR A 456 -19.97 27.39 1.90
C TYR A 456 -20.11 25.87 2.01
N ALA A 457 -20.14 25.30 3.22
CA ALA A 457 -20.33 23.87 3.44
C ALA A 457 -21.60 23.28 2.76
N PRO A 458 -22.78 23.96 2.76
CA PRO A 458 -23.96 23.47 2.02
C PRO A 458 -23.78 23.46 0.50
N ARG A 459 -22.88 24.29 -0.05
CA ARG A 459 -22.62 24.44 -1.49
C ARG A 459 -21.61 23.41 -2.03
N VAL A 460 -21.00 22.63 -1.15
CA VAL A 460 -20.12 21.51 -1.49
C VAL A 460 -20.93 20.39 -2.17
N PRO A 461 -20.38 19.67 -3.16
CA PRO A 461 -21.05 18.54 -3.79
C PRO A 461 -21.44 17.48 -2.75
N PRO A 462 -22.56 16.75 -2.97
CA PRO A 462 -23.13 15.86 -1.96
C PRO A 462 -22.14 14.78 -1.47
N GLU A 463 -21.22 14.36 -2.34
CA GLU A 463 -20.12 13.42 -2.07
C GLU A 463 -19.18 13.86 -0.93
N GLN A 464 -18.93 15.16 -0.80
CA GLN A 464 -17.95 15.72 0.13
C GLN A 464 -18.61 16.57 1.23
N ARG A 465 -19.93 16.73 1.16
CA ARG A 465 -20.72 17.60 2.04
C ARG A 465 -20.67 17.16 3.51
N VAL A 466 -20.73 15.85 3.78
CA VAL A 466 -20.63 15.32 5.15
C VAL A 466 -19.26 15.66 5.75
N LYS A 467 -18.18 15.46 4.99
CA LYS A 467 -16.82 15.81 5.43
C LYS A 467 -16.68 17.32 5.67
N ALA A 468 -17.26 18.15 4.80
CA ALA A 468 -17.25 19.60 4.95
C ALA A 468 -17.98 20.08 6.23
N PHE A 469 -19.17 19.55 6.52
CA PHE A 469 -19.90 19.91 7.74
C PHE A 469 -19.19 19.44 9.01
N VAL A 470 -18.58 18.24 8.99
CA VAL A 470 -17.76 17.75 10.10
C VAL A 470 -16.53 18.63 10.32
N LEU A 471 -15.87 19.11 9.25
CA LEU A 471 -14.74 20.04 9.35
C LEU A 471 -15.12 21.39 9.97
N VAL A 472 -16.32 21.88 9.68
CA VAL A 472 -16.85 23.12 10.26
C VAL A 472 -17.33 22.93 11.71
N GLY A 473 -17.63 21.69 12.11
CA GLY A 473 -18.17 21.35 13.43
C GLY A 473 -19.70 21.40 13.50
N ASP A 474 -20.39 21.38 12.37
CA ASP A 474 -21.85 21.37 12.28
C ASP A 474 -22.36 19.92 12.17
N LEU A 475 -22.44 19.24 13.31
CA LEU A 475 -22.78 17.81 13.37
C LEU A 475 -24.25 17.53 13.03
N GLU A 476 -25.16 18.49 13.27
CA GLU A 476 -26.57 18.36 12.90
C GLU A 476 -26.76 18.29 11.38
N GLN A 477 -26.17 19.24 10.65
CA GLN A 477 -26.24 19.25 9.17
C GLN A 477 -25.43 18.11 8.56
N ALA A 478 -24.31 17.71 9.18
CA ALA A 478 -23.56 16.53 8.76
C ALA A 478 -24.40 15.25 8.84
N ALA A 479 -25.17 15.08 9.93
CA ALA A 479 -26.03 13.93 10.12
C ALA A 479 -27.19 13.93 9.13
N GLU A 480 -27.81 15.07 8.85
CA GLU A 480 -28.88 15.17 7.84
C GLU A 480 -28.39 14.81 6.44
N ALA A 481 -27.24 15.34 6.03
CA ALA A 481 -26.64 15.02 4.74
C ALA A 481 -26.27 13.53 4.62
N ALA A 482 -25.78 12.90 5.71
CA ALA A 482 -25.48 11.47 5.74
C ALA A 482 -26.73 10.59 5.64
N VAL A 483 -27.82 10.99 6.32
CA VAL A 483 -29.12 10.30 6.28
C VAL A 483 -29.77 10.39 4.90
N GLU A 484 -29.75 11.56 4.27
CA GLU A 484 -30.29 11.78 2.92
C GLU A 484 -29.62 10.85 1.89
N ARG A 485 -28.29 10.68 1.99
CA ARG A 485 -27.51 9.83 1.09
C ARG A 485 -27.54 8.34 1.44
N LYS A 486 -28.09 7.96 2.59
CA LYS A 486 -28.19 6.56 3.05
C LYS A 486 -26.83 5.84 3.08
N ASN A 487 -25.74 6.57 3.31
CA ASN A 487 -24.38 6.01 3.32
C ASN A 487 -23.94 5.70 4.76
N GLU A 488 -23.82 4.41 5.10
CA GLU A 488 -23.46 3.97 6.44
C GLU A 488 -22.06 4.42 6.88
N ALA A 489 -21.11 4.51 5.94
CA ALA A 489 -19.75 4.97 6.24
C ALA A 489 -19.73 6.44 6.65
N GLU A 490 -20.55 7.27 6.01
CA GLU A 490 -20.71 8.69 6.35
C GLU A 490 -21.41 8.88 7.70
N MET A 491 -22.42 8.07 8.00
CA MET A 491 -23.08 8.08 9.32
C MET A 491 -22.12 7.68 10.44
N SER A 492 -21.27 6.68 10.20
CA SER A 492 -20.25 6.23 11.17
C SER A 492 -19.18 7.30 11.41
N LEU A 493 -18.79 8.04 10.37
CA LEU A 493 -17.84 9.14 10.46
C LEU A 493 -18.38 10.31 11.31
N VAL A 494 -19.68 10.61 11.21
CA VAL A 494 -20.33 11.63 12.07
C VAL A 494 -20.42 11.14 13.51
N LEU A 495 -20.84 9.88 13.74
CA LEU A 495 -20.91 9.28 15.08
C LEU A 495 -19.55 9.28 15.81
N ALA A 496 -18.45 9.04 15.10
CA ALA A 496 -17.11 9.07 15.67
C ALA A 496 -16.67 10.48 16.16
N ARG A 497 -17.36 11.54 15.74
CA ARG A 497 -17.09 12.92 16.13
C ARG A 497 -18.10 13.48 17.13
N CYS A 498 -19.21 12.80 17.37
CA CYS A 498 -20.19 13.17 18.38
C CYS A 498 -19.68 12.87 19.79
N SER A 499 -19.99 13.75 20.74
CA SER A 499 -19.78 13.49 22.17
C SER A 499 -21.09 13.08 22.82
N ALA A 500 -21.05 12.09 23.73
CA ALA A 500 -22.25 11.58 24.41
C ALA A 500 -22.94 12.63 25.31
N ALA A 501 -22.25 13.73 25.65
CA ALA A 501 -22.75 14.76 26.55
C ALA A 501 -23.55 15.87 25.84
N THR A 502 -23.24 16.17 24.58
CA THR A 502 -23.86 17.31 23.85
C THR A 502 -24.72 16.89 22.66
N ASP A 503 -24.42 15.75 22.02
CA ASP A 503 -24.95 15.44 20.69
C ASP A 503 -25.94 14.25 20.69
N GLY A 504 -26.56 13.98 21.84
CA GLY A 504 -27.45 12.82 22.04
C GLY A 504 -28.58 12.71 21.01
N ALA A 505 -29.17 13.85 20.62
CA ALA A 505 -30.22 13.89 19.60
C ALA A 505 -29.71 13.50 18.19
N VAL A 506 -28.47 13.88 17.85
CA VAL A 506 -27.82 13.55 16.57
C VAL A 506 -27.46 12.06 16.53
N VAL A 507 -26.95 11.53 17.65
CA VAL A 507 -26.62 10.10 17.80
C VAL A 507 -27.87 9.23 17.67
N GLU A 508 -28.98 9.59 18.32
CA GLU A 508 -30.25 8.88 18.17
C GLU A 508 -30.77 8.90 16.74
N LYS A 509 -30.71 10.06 16.06
CA LYS A 509 -31.16 10.23 14.67
C LYS A 509 -30.36 9.33 13.70
N LEU A 510 -29.04 9.27 13.85
CA LEU A 510 -28.17 8.43 13.03
C LEU A 510 -28.38 6.93 13.30
N ASN A 511 -28.54 6.53 14.57
CA ASN A 511 -28.80 5.14 14.92
C ASN A 511 -30.17 4.65 14.39
N ARG A 512 -31.20 5.49 14.45
CA ARG A 512 -32.51 5.18 13.84
C ARG A 512 -32.41 5.03 12.32
N ALA A 513 -31.67 5.90 11.64
CA ALA A 513 -31.47 5.82 10.20
C ALA A 513 -30.68 4.57 9.78
N ARG A 514 -29.62 4.18 10.51
CA ARG A 514 -28.88 2.93 10.27
C ARG A 514 -29.77 1.70 10.45
N ALA A 515 -30.59 1.67 11.51
CA ALA A 515 -31.52 0.57 11.76
C ALA A 515 -32.59 0.43 10.66
N GLN A 516 -32.97 1.52 9.99
CA GLN A 516 -33.90 1.47 8.86
C GLN A 516 -33.24 0.96 7.57
N LEU A 517 -31.93 1.15 7.39
CA LEU A 517 -31.18 0.62 6.25
C LEU A 517 -30.93 -0.88 6.35
N LEU A 518 -30.75 -1.41 7.57
CA LEU A 518 -30.59 -2.86 7.81
C LEU A 518 -31.89 -3.68 7.63
N LYS A 519 -33.05 -3.01 7.57
CA LYS A 519 -34.36 -3.65 7.39
C LYS A 519 -34.84 -3.73 5.94
N LYS A 520 -34.05 -3.19 5.00
CA LYS A 520 -34.27 -3.30 3.54
C LYS A 520 -33.15 -4.12 2.93
#